data_AF-A0AAV8ZC64-F1
#
_entry.id   AF-A0AAV8ZC64-F1
#
_cell.length_a   1.000
_cell.length_b   1.000
_cell.length_c   1.000
_cell.angle_alpha   90.00
_cell.angle_beta   90.00
_cell.angle_gamma   90.00
#
_symmetry.space_group_name_H-M   'P 1'
#
loop_
_entity.id
_entity.type
_entity.pdbx_description
1 polymer ?
#
loop_
_entity_poly.entity_id
_entity_poly.type
_entity_poly.pdbx_seq_one_letter_code
_entity_poly.pdbx_strand_id
1 'polypeptide(L)' 'MKLTTEDLNPVGEKYVSSLFDQRKSKTVVITHPSKLVEVDDGFKELGFDFMVYPSVEESFLNTL' A
#
# COMPACT_ATOMS: atom_id res chain seq x y z
N MET A 1 16.48 0.02 29.05
CA MET A 1 16.63 0.53 27.66
C MET A 1 15.32 1.22 27.30
N LYS A 2 15.35 2.49 26.90
CA LYS A 2 14.15 3.26 26.55
C LYS A 2 14.08 3.34 25.03
N LEU A 3 13.08 2.71 24.43
CA LEU A 3 12.83 2.80 23.00
C LEU A 3 12.40 4.24 22.64
N THR A 4 12.99 4.78 21.59
CA THR A 4 12.59 6.06 20.99
C THR A 4 11.96 5.81 19.61
N THR A 5 11.35 6.85 19.05
CA THR A 5 10.83 6.79 17.68
C THR A 5 11.94 6.63 16.65
N GLU A 6 13.17 7.04 16.96
CA GLU A 6 14.33 6.87 16.06
C GLU A 6 14.71 5.40 15.88
N ASP A 7 14.47 4.57 16.89
CA ASP A 7 14.67 3.12 16.80
C ASP A 7 13.73 2.45 15.78
N LEU A 8 12.65 3.12 15.37
CA LEU A 8 11.72 2.62 14.35
C LEU A 8 12.23 2.82 12.93
N ASN A 9 13.13 3.79 12.69
CA ASN A 9 13.67 4.07 11.35
C ASN A 9 14.30 2.83 10.70
N PRO A 10 15.24 2.10 11.34
CA PRO A 10 15.83 0.90 10.74
C PRO A 10 14.85 -0.26 10.61
N VAL A 11 13.81 -0.32 11.46
CA VAL A 11 12.74 -1.33 11.35
C VAL A 11 11.87 -1.05 10.12
N GLY A 12 11.51 0.22 9.92
CA GLY A 12 10.76 0.68 8.75
C GLY A 12 11.53 0.42 7.46
N GLU A 13 12.80 0.78 7.40
CA GLU A 13 13.64 0.51 6.24
C GLU A 13 13.73 -1.01 5.94
N LYS A 14 13.92 -1.85 6.96
CA LYS A 14 14.12 -3.28 6.77
C LYS A 14 12.85 -4.04 6.37
N TYR A 15 11.70 -3.71 6.97
CA TYR A 15 10.49 -4.53 6.85
C TYR A 15 9.33 -3.83 6.16
N VAL A 16 9.27 -2.50 6.18
CA VAL A 16 8.15 -1.73 5.67
C VAL A 16 8.43 -1.22 4.26
N SER A 17 9.63 -0.68 3.99
CA SER A 17 9.99 -0.12 2.68
C SER A 17 9.83 -1.10 1.52
N SER A 18 10.14 -2.38 1.74
CA SER A 18 10.06 -3.43 0.72
C SER A 18 8.62 -3.80 0.34
N LEU A 19 7.64 -3.51 1.20
CA LEU A 19 6.21 -3.63 0.87
C LEU A 19 5.80 -2.59 -0.19
N PHE A 20 6.58 -1.52 -0.31
CA PHE A 20 6.47 -0.45 -1.29
C PHE A 20 7.57 -0.57 -2.37
N ASP A 21 8.03 -1.76 -2.74
CA ASP A 21 8.85 -1.93 -3.96
C ASP A 21 8.10 -2.88 -4.90
N GLN A 22 7.53 -2.34 -5.99
CA GLN A 22 6.74 -3.11 -6.96
C GLN A 22 7.54 -4.25 -7.62
N ARG A 23 8.88 -4.25 -7.53
CA ARG A 23 9.72 -5.35 -8.02
C ARG A 23 9.84 -6.50 -7.02
N LYS A 24 9.50 -6.25 -5.74
CA LYS A 24 9.63 -7.20 -4.63
C LYS A 24 8.28 -7.63 -4.05
N SER A 25 7.27 -6.77 -4.11
CA SER A 25 5.93 -7.02 -3.59
C SER A 25 4.85 -6.69 -4.62
N LYS A 26 3.75 -7.43 -4.54
CA LYS A 26 2.48 -7.03 -5.16
C LYS A 26 1.54 -6.62 -4.02
N THR A 27 1.07 -5.38 -4.05
CA THR A 27 0.22 -4.82 -2.99
C THR A 27 -1.19 -4.66 -3.52
N VAL A 28 -2.16 -5.21 -2.80
CA VAL A 28 -3.59 -5.06 -3.08
C VAL A 28 -4.24 -4.52 -1.83
N VAL A 29 -5.02 -3.45 -1.98
CA VAL A 29 -5.76 -2.83 -0.89
C VAL A 29 -7.24 -2.96 -1.21
N ILE A 30 -8.00 -3.56 -0.30
CA ILE A 30 -9.46 -3.69 -0.39
C ILE A 30 -10.04 -2.71 0.61
N THR A 31 -10.90 -1.81 0.14
CA THR A 31 -11.55 -0.80 0.96
C THR A 31 -12.99 -0.58 0.50
N HIS A 32 -13.75 0.18 1.28
CA HIS A 32 -15.08 0.60 0.86
C HIS A 32 -14.99 1.56 -0.35
N PRO A 33 -15.86 1.45 -1.38
CA PRO A 33 -15.77 2.27 -2.59
C PRO A 33 -15.70 3.78 -2.34
N SER A 34 -16.35 4.28 -1.29
CA SER A 34 -16.31 5.70 -0.90
C SER A 34 -14.94 6.21 -0.46
N LYS A 35 -13.97 5.30 -0.23
CA LYS A 35 -12.62 5.61 0.25
C LYS A 35 -11.55 5.39 -0.82
N LEU A 36 -11.91 4.96 -2.03
CA LEU A 36 -10.94 4.64 -3.08
C LEU A 36 -10.01 5.81 -3.40
N VAL A 37 -10.56 7.01 -3.56
CA VAL A 37 -9.78 8.22 -3.88
C VAL A 37 -8.84 8.59 -2.73
N GLU A 38 -9.34 8.60 -1.49
CA GLU A 38 -8.55 8.94 -0.30
C GLU A 38 -7.38 7.95 -0.10
N VAL A 39 -7.62 6.66 -0.33
CA VAL A 39 -6.59 5.62 -0.23
C VAL A 39 -5.57 5.77 -1.36
N ASP A 40 -6.01 5.95 -2.60
CA ASP A 40 -5.12 6.13 -3.74
C ASP A 40 -4.21 7.36 -3.55
N ASP A 41 -4.78 8.50 -3.17
CA ASP A 41 -4.03 9.73 -2.94
C ASP A 41 -3.03 9.61 -1.77
N GLY A 42 -3.42 8.98 -0.67
CA GLY A 42 -2.51 8.74 0.46
C GLY A 42 -1.31 7.85 0.10
N PHE A 43 -1.48 6.88 -0.80
CA PHE A 43 -0.37 6.03 -1.24
C PHE A 43 0.49 6.71 -2.32
N LYS A 44 -0.06 7.64 -3.11
CA LYS A 44 0.74 8.46 -4.03
C LYS A 44 1.79 9.30 -3.29
N GLU A 45 1.47 9.81 -2.10
CA GLU A 45 2.44 10.51 -1.24
C GLU A 45 3.62 9.61 -0.82
N LEU A 46 3.40 8.30 -0.78
CA LEU A 46 4.43 7.28 -0.52
C LEU A 46 5.11 6.78 -1.80
N GLY A 47 4.83 7.39 -2.95
CA GLY A 47 5.37 7.00 -4.26
C GLY A 47 4.68 5.78 -4.88
N PHE A 48 3.47 5.43 -4.44
CA PHE A 48 2.66 4.34 -4.99
C PHE A 48 1.47 4.86 -5.77
N ASP A 49 1.43 4.56 -7.05
CA ASP A 49 0.25 4.78 -7.89
C ASP A 49 -0.52 3.46 -8.03
N PHE A 50 -1.75 3.41 -7.53
CA PHE A 50 -2.58 2.21 -7.61
C PHE A 50 -3.43 2.19 -8.88
N MET A 51 -3.60 1.00 -9.43
CA MET A 51 -4.70 0.77 -10.36
C MET A 51 -5.99 0.59 -9.55
N VAL A 52 -6.86 1.60 -9.58
CA VAL A 52 -8.10 1.62 -8.82
C VAL A 52 -9.20 0.86 -9.55
N TYR A 53 -9.89 -0.04 -8.83
CA TYR A 53 -11.07 -0.75 -9.31
C TYR A 53 -12.29 -0.36 -8.47
N PRO A 54 -13.46 -0.04 -9.08
CA PRO A 54 -14.67 0.33 -8.35
C PRO A 54 -15.28 -0.81 -7.53
N SER A 55 -15.04 -2.05 -7.94
CA SER A 55 -15.61 -3.26 -7.36
C SER A 55 -14.64 -4.44 -7.52
N VAL A 56 -14.89 -5.54 -6.78
CA VAL A 56 -14.08 -6.76 -6.89
C VAL A 56 -14.34 -7.44 -8.23
N GLU A 57 -15.57 -7.35 -8.72
CA GLU A 57 -16.05 -7.89 -9.99
C GLU A 57 -15.33 -7.25 -11.18
N GLU A 58 -14.99 -5.96 -11.09
CA GLU A 58 -14.22 -5.23 -12.10
C GLU A 58 -12.70 -5.38 -11.93
N SER A 59 -12.24 -6.04 -10.87
CA SER A 59 -10.82 -6.21 -10.58
C SER A 59 -10.16 -7.30 -11.42
N PHE A 60 -8.83 -7.25 -11.51
CA PHE A 60 -8.03 -8.28 -12.18
C PHE A 60 -8.23 -9.69 -11.60
N LEU A 61 -8.78 -9.82 -10.39
CA LEU A 61 -9.07 -11.12 -9.76
C LEU A 61 -10.19 -11.88 -10.50
N ASN A 62 -11.02 -11.18 -11.27
CA ASN A 62 -12.12 -11.76 -12.02
C ASN A 62 -11.76 -12.15 -13.47
N THR A 63 -10.46 -12.26 -13.80
CA THR A 63 -9.98 -12.69 -15.13
C THR A 63 -9.71 -14.20 -15.25
N LEU A 64 -10.27 -15.01 -14.35
CA LEU A 64 -10.20 -16.47 -14.36
C LEU A 64 -11.37 -17.09 -15.13
#